data_AF-A0AB74LTF3-F1
#
_entry.id   AF-A0AB74LTF3-F1
#
_cell.length_a   1.000
_cell.length_b   1.000
_cell.length_c   1.000
_cell.angle_alpha   90.00
_cell.angle_beta   90.00
_cell.angle_gamma   90.00
#
_symmetry.space_group_name_H-M   'P 1'
#
loop_
_entity.id
_entity.type
_entity.pdbx_description
1 polymer ?
#
loop_
_entity_poly.entity_id
_entity_poly.type
_entity_poly.pdbx_seq_one_letter_code
_entity_poly.pdbx_strand_id
1 'polypeptide(L)' 'MSDDPFHEAVEALRAIGRTVEPTGGDLGLWLVDGHECTDGELIALVRLFGLVEGPERMQ' A
#
# COMPACT_ATOMS: atom_id res chain seq x y z
N MET A 1 -14.35 -8.77 -5.83
CA MET A 1 -13.04 -8.10 -5.71
C MET A 1 -13.34 -6.79 -5.02
N SER A 2 -12.70 -6.51 -3.89
CA SER A 2 -12.90 -5.24 -3.19
C SER A 2 -12.12 -4.18 -3.96
N ASP A 3 -12.79 -3.16 -4.49
CA ASP A 3 -12.15 -1.94 -5.07
C ASP A 3 -11.55 -1.06 -3.95
N ASP A 4 -10.93 -1.69 -2.96
CA ASP A 4 -10.24 -0.98 -1.89
C ASP A 4 -8.81 -0.68 -2.38
N PRO A 5 -8.46 0.59 -2.65
CA PRO A 5 -7.12 0.95 -3.12
C PRO A 5 -6.02 0.56 -2.11
N PHE A 6 -6.35 0.41 -0.82
CA PHE A 6 -5.39 -0.05 0.18
C PHE A 6 -5.15 -1.56 0.06
N HIS A 7 -6.19 -2.34 -0.26
CA HIS A 7 -6.01 -3.76 -0.53
C HIS A 7 -5.11 -4.00 -1.74
N GLU A 8 -5.31 -3.26 -2.83
CA GLU A 8 -4.43 -3.34 -4.01
C GLU A 8 -2.99 -2.96 -3.67
N ALA A 9 -2.78 -1.90 -2.89
CA ALA A 9 -1.45 -1.48 -2.47
C ALA A 9 -0.74 -2.54 -1.60
N VAL A 10 -1.46 -3.18 -0.68
CA VAL A 10 -0.95 -4.28 0.15
C VAL A 10 -0.49 -5.45 -0.71
N GLU A 11 -1.33 -5.88 -1.66
CA GLU A 11 -1.01 -7.02 -2.53
C GLU A 11 0.16 -6.72 -3.46
N ALA A 12 0.26 -5.48 -3.96
CA ALA A 12 1.38 -5.04 -4.78
C ALA A 12 2.71 -5.07 -4.02
N LEU A 13 2.75 -4.60 -2.77
CA LEU A 13 3.95 -4.67 -1.91
C LEU A 13 4.33 -6.12 -1.61
N ARG A 14 3.36 -6.99 -1.32
CA ARG A 14 3.60 -8.42 -1.10
C ARG A 14 4.16 -9.11 -2.33
N ALA A 15 3.70 -8.74 -3.53
CA ALA A 15 4.18 -9.30 -4.78
C ALA A 15 5.68 -9.03 -5.02
N ILE A 16 6.22 -7.93 -4.50
CA ILE A 16 7.67 -7.63 -4.54
C ILE A 16 8.45 -8.14 -3.32
N GLY A 17 7.83 -8.96 -2.47
CA GLY A 17 8.48 -9.61 -1.34
C GLY A 17 8.56 -8.77 -0.05
N ARG A 18 7.76 -7.71 0.07
CA ARG A 18 7.62 -6.96 1.33
C ARG A 18 6.62 -7.64 2.25
N THR A 19 6.88 -7.57 3.56
CA THR A 19 5.91 -8.02 4.57
C THR A 19 4.95 -6.87 4.86
N VAL A 20 3.64 -7.11 4.71
CA VAL A 20 2.61 -6.11 5.01
C VAL A 20 1.52 -6.73 5.88
N GLU A 21 1.29 -6.16 7.05
CA GLU A 21 0.34 -6.63 8.05
C GLU A 21 -0.57 -5.50 8.53
N PRO A 22 -1.87 -5.73 8.76
CA PRO A 22 -2.71 -4.77 9.45
C PRO A 22 -2.30 -4.71 10.93
N THR A 23 -2.23 -3.52 11.52
CA THR A 23 -1.94 -3.36 12.96
C THR A 23 -3.09 -3.81 13.87
N GLY A 24 -4.25 -4.19 13.28
CA GLY A 24 -5.42 -4.70 14.01
C GLY A 24 -6.23 -3.62 14.74
N GLY A 25 -5.85 -2.34 14.64
CA GLY A 25 -6.64 -1.21 15.13
C GLY A 25 -7.52 -0.59 14.05
N ASP A 26 -8.62 0.06 14.44
CA ASP A 26 -9.55 0.77 13.55
C ASP A 26 -8.98 2.05 12.90
N LEU A 27 -7.65 2.25 12.94
CA LEU A 27 -6.99 3.53 12.63
C LEU A 27 -6.33 3.61 11.24
N GLY A 28 -6.51 2.62 10.35
CA GLY A 28 -5.90 2.67 9.00
C GLY A 28 -4.36 2.64 9.04
N LEU A 29 -3.81 1.79 9.91
CA LEU A 29 -2.38 1.63 10.12
C LEU A 29 -1.91 0.23 9.71
N TRP A 30 -0.79 0.20 9.00
CA TRP A 30 -0.16 -0.98 8.43
C TRP A 30 1.27 -1.12 8.95
N LEU A 31 1.76 -2.34 9.14
CA LEU A 31 3.17 -2.63 9.34
C LEU A 31 3.77 -3.08 8.01
N VAL A 32 4.69 -2.30 7.46
CA VAL A 32 5.48 -2.67 6.29
C VAL A 32 6.90 -2.98 6.73
N ASP A 33 7.36 -4.23 6.57
CA ASP A 33 8.63 -4.72 7.09
C ASP A 33 8.86 -4.35 8.58
N GLY A 34 7.80 -4.44 9.38
CA GLY A 34 7.81 -4.10 10.81
C GLY A 34 7.79 -2.59 11.12
N HIS A 35 7.65 -1.71 10.13
CA HIS A 35 7.56 -0.26 10.31
C HIS A 35 6.10 0.18 10.14
N GLU A 36 5.59 0.96 11.08
CA GLU A 36 4.24 1.52 11.00
C GLU A 36 4.13 2.51 9.82
N CYS A 37 3.04 2.38 9.07
CA CYS A 37 2.70 3.20 7.92
C CYS A 37 1.21 3.51 7.97
N THR A 38 0.88 4.78 7.82
CA THR A 38 -0.50 5.22 7.54
C THR A 38 -0.93 4.78 6.15
N ASP A 39 -2.24 4.78 5.90
CA ASP A 39 -2.82 4.62 4.56
C ASP A 39 -2.17 5.53 3.51
N GLY A 40 -1.88 6.78 3.86
CA GLY A 40 -1.22 7.73 2.97
C GLY A 40 0.23 7.33 2.63
N GLU A 41 0.98 6.86 3.63
CA GLU A 41 2.35 6.38 3.45
C GLU A 41 2.40 5.07 2.67
N LEU A 42 1.44 4.17 2.89
CA LEU A 42 1.28 2.94 2.13
C LEU A 42 1.11 3.24 0.62
N ILE A 43 0.23 4.18 0.29
CA ILE A 43 0.00 4.63 -1.10
C ILE A 43 1.23 5.32 -1.68
N ALA A 44 1.93 6.15 -0.90
CA ALA A 44 3.17 6.77 -1.34
C ALA A 44 4.26 5.72 -1.64
N LEU A 45 4.33 4.66 -0.84
CA LEU A 45 5.33 3.61 -0.98
C LEU A 45 5.13 2.78 -2.26
N VAL A 46 3.89 2.39 -2.58
CA VAL A 46 3.63 1.67 -3.83
C VAL A 46 3.91 2.51 -5.08
N ARG A 47 3.65 3.83 -5.00
CA ARG A 47 4.03 4.76 -6.08
C ARG A 47 5.54 4.89 -6.22
N LEU A 48 6.27 4.93 -5.10
CA LEU A 48 7.74 4.98 -5.10
C LEU A 48 8.35 3.74 -5.77
N PHE A 49 7.75 2.56 -5.58
CA PHE A 49 8.16 1.33 -6.24
C PHE A 49 7.62 1.17 -7.67
N GLY A 50 6.79 2.11 -8.15
CA GLY A 50 6.17 2.04 -9.48
C GLY A 50 5.17 0.89 -9.63
N LEU A 51 4.54 0.46 -8.53
CA LEU A 51 3.66 -0.71 -8.51
C LEU A 51 2.20 -0.40 -8.77
N VAL A 52 1.80 0.85 -8.60
CA VAL A 52 0.45 1.34 -8.92
C VAL A 52 0.63 2.49 -9.89
N GLU A 53 -0.08 2.45 -11.00
CA GLU A 53 -0.15 3.58 -11.92
C GLU A 53 -0.75 4.75 -11.14
N GLY A 54 0.07 5.78 -10.90
CA GLY A 54 -0.47 7.09 -10.54
C GLY A 54 -1.47 7.49 -11.63
N PRO A 55 -2.51 8.30 -11.32
CA PRO A 55 -3.47 8.72 -12.34
C PRO A 55 -2.66 9.20 -13.52
N GLU A 56 -2.78 8.50 -14.65
CA GLU A 56 -1.95 8.75 -15.81
C GLU A 56 -1.97 10.26 -16.04
N ARG A 57 -0.80 10.90 -16.12
CA ARG A 57 -0.73 12.15 -16.87
C ARG A 57 -0.96 11.76 -18.32
N MET A 58 -2.23 11.55 -18.67
CA MET A 58 -2.68 11.67 -20.05
C MET A 58 -2.37 13.12 -20.43
N GLN A 59 -1.35 13.24 -21.29
CA GLN A 59 -0.91 14.48 -21.91
C GLN A 59 -1.95 14.99 -22.88
#